data_AF-A0A7J8X505-F1
#
_entry.id   AF-A0A7J8X505-F1
#
_cell.length_a   1.000
_cell.length_b   1.000
_cell.length_c   1.000
_cell.angle_alpha   90.00
_cell.angle_beta   90.00
_cell.angle_gamma   90.00
#
_symmetry.space_group_name_H-M   'P 1'
#
loop_
_entity.id
_entity.type
_entity.pdbx_description
1 polymer ?
#
loop_
_entity_poly.entity_id
_entity_poly.type
_entity_poly.pdbx_seq_one_letter_code
_entity_poly.pdbx_strand_id
1 'polypeptide(L)'
;MPEPKNVLAMGTWTVTGGMFSTNSYSTVQGVDKLIPMSDHLSGGSTTSIQEVYVPMDDLTDPTPAKTFAHLNATIVLSKGLAANGIYPTVDPLDSTSTMLQPRIIGEEQYETTQRVKQTLQCYKTLQDIITIFGLDELSEEDRLTVARAQLDGIPEQAFYLVGNIDEATKKATNLEMESKLKK
;
A
#
# COMPACT_ATOMS: atom_id res chain seq x y z
N MET A 1 -23.53 -4.68 -2.29
CA MET A 1 -22.59 -5.62 -1.65
C MET A 1 -21.19 -5.08 -1.92
N PRO A 2 -20.29 -5.00 -0.92
CA PRO A 2 -18.88 -4.74 -1.19
C PRO A 2 -18.30 -5.89 -2.03
N GLU A 3 -17.43 -5.56 -2.99
CA GLU A 3 -16.94 -6.48 -4.04
C GLU A 3 -15.42 -6.74 -3.90
N PRO A 4 -14.97 -8.01 -3.99
CA PRO A 4 -13.68 -8.48 -3.47
C PRO A 4 -12.43 -7.72 -3.99
N LYS A 5 -11.52 -7.39 -3.06
CA LYS A 5 -10.24 -6.69 -3.16
C LYS A 5 -9.15 -7.74 -3.31
N ASN A 6 -8.12 -7.39 -4.07
CA ASN A 6 -6.91 -8.19 -4.15
C ASN A 6 -5.86 -7.59 -3.19
N VAL A 7 -5.17 -8.44 -2.44
CA VAL A 7 -4.12 -7.99 -1.52
C VAL A 7 -2.81 -8.64 -1.93
N LEU A 8 -1.79 -7.82 -2.18
CA LEU A 8 -0.42 -8.30 -2.32
C LEU A 8 0.24 -8.24 -0.95
N ALA A 9 0.77 -9.37 -0.52
CA ALA A 9 1.49 -9.49 0.73
C ALA A 9 2.98 -9.66 0.47
N MET A 10 3.81 -9.03 1.29
CA MET A 10 5.26 -9.19 1.23
C MET A 10 5.79 -9.68 2.57
N GLY A 11 6.56 -10.76 2.52
CA GLY A 11 7.26 -11.33 3.66
C GLY A 11 8.76 -11.38 3.38
N THR A 12 9.55 -10.82 4.28
CA THR A 12 11.01 -10.95 4.27
C THR A 12 11.42 -11.88 5.42
N TRP A 13 12.28 -12.84 5.12
CA TRP A 13 12.88 -13.71 6.14
C TRP A 13 14.39 -13.52 6.12
N THR A 14 14.96 -13.18 7.28
CA THR A 14 16.41 -13.08 7.47
C THR A 14 16.88 -14.31 8.23
N VAL A 15 17.52 -15.26 7.54
CA VAL A 15 18.11 -16.44 8.18
C VAL A 15 19.41 -16.03 8.86
N THR A 16 19.38 -15.84 10.17
CA THR A 16 20.59 -15.62 10.98
C THR A 16 20.83 -16.85 11.85
N GLY A 17 21.73 -17.73 11.38
CA GLY A 17 22.29 -18.91 12.05
C GLY A 17 21.57 -19.45 13.30
N GLY A 18 20.61 -20.35 13.09
CA GLY A 18 20.03 -21.19 14.15
C GLY A 18 19.18 -22.32 13.56
N MET A 19 19.31 -23.54 14.08
CA MET A 19 18.49 -24.71 13.73
C MET A 19 17.02 -24.48 14.13
N PHE A 20 16.07 -24.70 13.21
CA PHE A 20 14.64 -24.73 13.55
C PHE A 20 14.11 -26.16 13.66
N SER A 21 13.39 -26.39 14.75
CA SER A 21 12.58 -27.58 15.03
C SER A 21 11.31 -27.56 14.19
N THR A 22 11.00 -28.68 13.55
CA THR A 22 9.71 -28.98 12.92
C THR A 22 8.57 -28.88 13.93
N ASN A 23 7.77 -27.82 13.85
CA ASN A 23 6.36 -27.88 14.24
C ASN A 23 5.50 -27.34 13.10
N SER A 24 4.83 -28.29 12.47
CA SER A 24 3.76 -28.14 11.49
C SER A 24 2.57 -27.38 12.06
N TYR A 25 2.08 -26.35 11.36
CA TYR A 25 0.73 -25.83 11.55
C TYR A 25 -0.06 -25.97 10.24
N SER A 26 -1.12 -26.76 10.34
CA SER A 26 -2.03 -27.18 9.28
C SER A 26 -3.24 -26.25 9.12
N THR A 27 -3.74 -26.22 7.89
CA THR A 27 -5.14 -26.01 7.48
C THR A 27 -5.68 -24.58 7.47
N VAL A 28 -5.50 -23.94 6.31
CA VAL A 28 -6.52 -23.08 5.68
C VAL A 28 -6.71 -23.62 4.27
N GLN A 29 -7.89 -24.16 3.96
CA GLN A 29 -8.21 -24.67 2.62
C GLN A 29 -8.02 -23.54 1.60
N GLY A 30 -6.98 -23.62 0.78
CA GLY A 30 -6.74 -22.73 -0.37
C GLY A 30 -5.37 -22.04 -0.41
N VAL A 31 -4.59 -22.02 0.68
CA VAL A 31 -3.24 -21.40 0.72
C VAL A 31 -2.15 -22.39 1.16
N ASP A 32 -2.35 -23.67 0.85
CA ASP A 32 -1.57 -24.83 1.33
C ASP A 32 -0.12 -24.92 0.79
N LYS A 33 0.44 -23.81 0.29
CA LYS A 33 1.85 -23.67 -0.08
C LYS A 33 2.32 -22.23 0.17
N LEU A 34 2.38 -21.79 1.42
CA LEU A 34 3.46 -20.87 1.77
C LEU A 34 4.75 -21.64 1.48
N ILE A 35 5.48 -21.23 0.44
CA ILE A 35 6.66 -21.93 -0.05
C ILE A 35 7.60 -22.18 1.14
N PRO A 36 7.85 -23.44 1.54
CA PRO A 36 8.91 -23.72 2.50
C PRO A 36 10.23 -23.47 1.78
N MET A 37 10.89 -22.36 2.10
CA MET A 37 12.18 -22.02 1.49
C MET A 37 13.27 -22.84 2.16
N SER A 38 13.95 -23.70 1.41
CA SER A 38 15.05 -24.53 1.91
C SER A 38 16.27 -23.69 2.29
N ASP A 39 17.02 -24.23 3.24
CA ASP A 39 18.13 -23.62 3.97
C ASP A 39 19.28 -23.00 3.13
N HIS A 40 19.95 -22.04 3.77
CA HIS A 40 21.28 -21.48 3.49
C HIS A 40 21.46 -20.49 2.31
N LEU A 41 21.40 -19.19 2.63
CA LEU A 41 22.05 -18.10 1.89
C LEU A 41 23.04 -17.40 2.82
N SER A 42 24.31 -17.82 2.81
CA SER A 42 25.38 -17.08 3.51
C SER A 42 25.64 -15.77 2.76
N GLY A 43 25.13 -14.65 3.30
CA GLY A 43 25.34 -13.30 2.78
C GLY A 43 24.25 -12.77 1.83
N GLY A 44 23.10 -13.44 1.71
CA GLY A 44 21.96 -12.99 0.89
C GLY A 44 20.69 -12.77 1.72
N SER A 45 19.72 -12.04 1.16
CA SER A 45 18.36 -11.93 1.69
C SER A 45 17.37 -12.57 0.72
N THR A 46 16.28 -13.12 1.26
CA THR A 46 15.14 -13.59 0.47
C THR A 46 13.94 -12.71 0.77
N THR A 47 13.34 -12.17 -0.29
CA THR A 47 12.08 -11.42 -0.24
C THR A 47 11.02 -12.20 -1.02
N SER A 48 9.93 -12.56 -0.37
CA SER A 48 8.79 -13.22 -1.02
C SER A 48 7.64 -12.23 -1.18
N ILE A 49 7.06 -12.19 -2.37
CA ILE A 49 5.84 -11.45 -2.69
C ILE A 49 4.78 -12.48 -3.02
N GLN A 50 3.65 -12.40 -2.34
CA GLN A 50 2.57 -13.38 -2.41
C GLN A 50 1.26 -12.66 -2.71
N GLU A 51 0.49 -13.20 -3.64
CA GLU A 51 -0.86 -12.71 -3.90
C GLU A 51 -1.85 -13.43 -2.98
N VAL A 52 -2.59 -12.66 -2.18
CA VAL A 52 -3.60 -13.15 -1.25
C VAL A 52 -4.95 -12.63 -1.70
N TYR A 53 -5.81 -13.57 -2.11
CA TYR A 53 -7.21 -13.25 -2.41
C TYR A 53 -8.00 -13.11 -1.11
N VAL A 54 -8.72 -12.00 -0.96
CA VAL A 54 -9.55 -11.71 0.22
C VAL A 54 -11.02 -11.85 -0.16
N PRO A 55 -11.75 -12.84 0.40
CA PRO A 55 -13.18 -12.98 0.15
C PRO A 55 -13.94 -11.78 0.70
N MET A 56 -14.91 -11.27 -0.07
CA MET A 56 -15.85 -10.23 0.38
C MET A 56 -15.21 -8.94 0.94
N ASP A 57 -13.97 -8.62 0.55
CA ASP A 57 -13.21 -7.45 1.06
C ASP A 57 -12.88 -7.46 2.55
N ASP A 58 -13.15 -8.55 3.25
CA ASP A 58 -13.01 -8.58 4.70
C ASP A 58 -11.60 -8.98 5.10
N LEU A 59 -10.75 -7.97 5.35
CA LEU A 59 -9.40 -8.17 5.90
C LEU A 59 -9.42 -8.75 7.32
N THR A 60 -10.57 -8.70 8.00
CA THR A 60 -10.77 -9.27 9.34
C THR A 60 -11.26 -10.72 9.30
N ASP A 61 -11.54 -11.27 8.11
CA ASP A 61 -11.86 -12.68 7.96
C ASP A 61 -10.72 -13.56 8.50
N PRO A 62 -11.02 -14.63 9.26
CA PRO A 62 -10.00 -15.49 9.87
C PRO A 62 -9.06 -16.17 8.86
N THR A 63 -9.48 -16.31 7.60
CA THR A 63 -8.72 -16.95 6.52
C THR A 63 -7.51 -16.10 6.12
N PRO A 64 -7.66 -14.85 5.64
CA PRO A 64 -6.54 -13.98 5.33
C PRO A 64 -5.82 -13.47 6.58
N ALA A 65 -6.51 -13.30 7.72
CA ALA A 65 -5.89 -12.82 8.96
C ALA A 65 -4.74 -13.74 9.44
N LYS A 66 -4.89 -15.06 9.27
CA LYS A 66 -3.81 -16.02 9.58
C LYS A 66 -2.58 -15.83 8.69
N THR A 67 -2.80 -15.58 7.40
CA THR A 67 -1.70 -15.31 6.46
C THR A 67 -1.01 -13.99 6.81
N PHE A 68 -1.78 -12.93 7.07
CA PHE A 68 -1.26 -11.60 7.44
C PHE A 68 -0.42 -11.60 8.72
N ALA A 69 -0.73 -12.47 9.69
CA ALA A 69 0.05 -12.58 10.92
C ALA A 69 1.53 -12.98 10.68
N HIS A 70 1.86 -13.59 9.55
CA HIS A 70 3.21 -14.01 9.21
C HIS A 70 3.96 -13.03 8.28
N LEU A 71 3.31 -11.93 7.87
CA LEU A 71 3.82 -11.03 6.85
C LEU A 71 4.40 -9.75 7.46
N ASN A 72 5.41 -9.19 6.80
CA ASN A 72 6.07 -7.96 7.26
C ASN A 72 5.44 -6.73 6.61
N ALA A 73 4.85 -6.86 5.44
CA ALA A 73 4.11 -5.78 4.80
C ALA A 73 2.93 -6.31 3.99
N THR A 74 1.91 -5.48 3.89
CA THR A 74 0.68 -5.75 3.15
C THR A 74 0.38 -4.55 2.27
N ILE A 75 0.28 -4.80 0.97
CA ILE A 75 -0.06 -3.83 -0.07
C ILE A 75 -1.46 -4.18 -0.57
N VAL A 76 -2.44 -3.33 -0.26
CA VAL A 76 -3.83 -3.54 -0.65
C VAL A 76 -4.07 -2.91 -2.02
N LEU A 77 -4.63 -3.69 -2.96
CA LEU A 77 -4.98 -3.20 -4.28
C LEU A 77 -6.47 -2.83 -4.34
N SER A 78 -6.76 -1.55 -4.57
CA SER A 78 -8.11 -1.00 -4.60
C SER A 78 -8.67 -0.96 -6.02
N LYS A 79 -9.82 -1.61 -6.24
CA LYS A 79 -10.58 -1.50 -7.49
C LYS A 79 -11.13 -0.10 -7.74
N GLY A 80 -11.42 0.68 -6.70
CA GLY A 80 -11.87 2.06 -6.84
C GLY A 80 -10.81 2.94 -7.51
N LEU A 81 -9.54 2.74 -7.16
CA LEU A 81 -8.41 3.39 -7.83
C LEU A 81 -8.27 2.91 -9.29
N ALA A 82 -8.48 1.61 -9.54
CA ALA A 82 -8.47 1.05 -10.89
C ALA A 82 -9.56 1.64 -11.80
N ALA A 83 -10.77 1.82 -11.27
CA ALA A 83 -11.89 2.44 -11.98
C ALA A 83 -11.60 3.90 -12.35
N ASN A 84 -10.82 4.60 -11.53
CA ASN A 84 -10.34 5.96 -11.78
C ASN A 84 -9.10 6.02 -12.70
N GLY A 85 -8.62 4.87 -13.21
CA GLY A 85 -7.44 4.81 -14.08
C GLY A 85 -6.11 5.03 -13.36
N ILE A 86 -6.08 4.89 -12.03
CA ILE A 86 -4.86 5.06 -11.21
C ILE A 86 -4.13 3.74 -11.11
N TYR A 87 -2.92 3.68 -11.69
CA TYR A 87 -2.07 2.48 -11.70
C TYR A 87 -0.65 2.82 -11.25
N PRO A 88 0.01 1.98 -10.43
CA PRO A 88 -0.55 0.81 -9.75
C PRO A 88 -1.62 1.19 -8.70
N THR A 89 -2.59 0.31 -8.49
CA THR A 89 -3.83 0.61 -7.72
C THR A 89 -3.64 0.43 -6.21
N VAL A 90 -2.54 0.95 -5.66
CA VAL A 90 -2.19 0.73 -4.25
C VAL A 90 -2.99 1.66 -3.35
N ASP A 91 -3.64 1.12 -2.32
CA ASP A 91 -4.32 1.93 -1.29
C ASP A 91 -3.33 2.28 -0.15
N PRO A 92 -2.90 3.54 0.00
CA PRO A 92 -1.90 3.93 0.99
C PRO A 92 -2.43 3.91 2.45
N LEU A 93 -3.75 3.91 2.64
CA LEU A 93 -4.37 3.89 3.97
C LEU A 93 -4.57 2.47 4.47
N ASP A 94 -5.03 1.57 3.60
CA ASP A 94 -5.23 0.16 3.93
C ASP A 94 -3.90 -0.64 3.89
N SER A 95 -2.87 -0.12 3.21
CA SER A 95 -1.54 -0.76 3.15
C SER A 95 -0.68 -0.45 4.39
N THR A 96 0.05 -1.47 4.86
CA THR A 96 0.84 -1.41 6.09
C THR A 96 2.19 -2.11 5.93
N SER A 97 3.16 -1.73 6.77
CA SER A 97 4.47 -2.36 6.82
C SER A 97 5.03 -2.26 8.23
N THR A 98 5.59 -3.36 8.74
CA THR A 98 6.32 -3.40 10.00
C THR A 98 7.63 -2.62 9.93
N MET A 99 8.14 -2.36 8.72
CA MET A 99 9.32 -1.51 8.50
C MET A 99 9.02 -0.02 8.66
N LEU A 100 7.75 0.39 8.70
CA LEU A 100 7.35 1.78 8.89
C LEU A 100 7.53 2.21 10.35
N GLN A 101 8.78 2.27 10.80
CA GLN A 101 9.19 2.67 12.14
C GLN A 101 10.34 3.68 12.04
N PRO A 102 10.38 4.73 12.88
CA PRO A 102 11.44 5.75 12.82
C PRO A 102 12.84 5.16 12.94
N ARG A 103 13.00 4.08 13.72
CA ARG A 103 14.28 3.40 13.91
C ARG A 103 14.81 2.69 12.66
N ILE A 104 13.93 2.35 11.71
CA ILE A 104 14.29 1.61 10.49
C ILE A 104 14.49 2.57 9.31
N ILE A 105 13.54 3.49 9.09
CA ILE A 105 13.54 4.41 7.93
C ILE A 105 14.04 5.82 8.24
N GLY A 106 14.26 6.15 9.52
CA GLY A 106 14.60 7.49 9.99
C GLY A 106 13.37 8.33 10.33
N GLU A 107 13.57 9.33 11.20
CA GLU A 107 12.50 10.19 11.73
C GLU A 107 11.83 11.00 10.62
N GLU A 108 12.63 11.62 9.74
CA GLU A 108 12.12 12.49 8.67
C GLU A 108 11.19 11.75 7.70
N GLN A 109 11.56 10.54 7.29
CA GLN A 109 10.73 9.72 6.38
C GLN A 109 9.47 9.23 7.09
N TYR A 110 9.60 8.86 8.36
CA TYR A 110 8.45 8.44 9.16
C TYR A 110 7.45 9.58 9.34
N GLU A 111 7.89 10.75 9.81
CA GLU A 111 7.04 11.92 10.00
C GLU A 111 6.38 12.37 8.70
N THR A 112 7.13 12.35 7.59
CA THR A 112 6.58 12.68 6.26
C THR A 112 5.50 11.69 5.86
N THR A 113 5.72 10.39 6.06
CA THR A 113 4.71 9.36 5.78
C THR A 113 3.46 9.53 6.65
N GLN A 114 3.62 9.83 7.94
CA GLN A 114 2.49 10.06 8.84
C GLN A 114 1.67 11.28 8.43
N ARG A 115 2.32 12.39 8.05
CA ARG A 115 1.64 13.60 7.55
C ARG A 115 0.86 13.32 6.27
N VAL A 116 1.41 12.53 5.34
CA VAL A 116 0.70 12.11 4.13
C VAL A 116 -0.53 11.29 4.49
N LYS A 117 -0.39 10.26 5.35
CA LYS A 117 -1.51 9.43 5.81
C LYS A 117 -2.62 10.25 6.47
N GLN A 118 -2.26 11.20 7.35
CA GLN A 118 -3.24 12.07 8.01
C GLN A 118 -3.98 12.96 7.00
N THR A 119 -3.27 13.51 6.02
CA THR A 119 -3.87 14.32 4.94
C THR A 119 -4.87 13.50 4.14
N LEU A 120 -4.54 12.26 3.80
CA LEU A 120 -5.41 11.34 3.05
C LEU A 120 -6.64 10.89 3.86
N GLN A 121 -6.47 10.65 5.17
CA GLN A 121 -7.60 10.35 6.05
C GLN A 121 -8.56 11.53 6.15
N CYS A 122 -8.04 12.75 6.31
CA CYS A 122 -8.85 13.96 6.31
C CYS A 122 -9.59 14.13 4.98
N TYR A 123 -8.89 13.94 3.86
CA TYR A 123 -9.49 13.98 2.53
C TYR A 123 -10.64 12.97 2.36
N LYS A 124 -10.49 11.73 2.84
CA LYS A 124 -11.55 10.72 2.79
C LYS A 124 -12.81 11.15 3.55
N THR A 125 -12.67 11.76 4.72
CA THR A 125 -13.79 12.33 5.46
C THR A 125 -14.45 13.49 4.71
N LEU A 126 -13.63 14.33 4.06
CA LEU A 126 -14.13 15.45 3.26
C LEU A 126 -14.83 14.98 1.96
N GLN A 127 -14.43 13.86 1.37
CA GLN A 127 -15.08 13.31 0.16
C GLN A 127 -16.58 13.04 0.36
N ASP A 128 -16.97 12.52 1.52
CA ASP A 128 -18.38 12.27 1.84
C ASP A 128 -19.18 13.58 1.90
N ILE A 129 -18.60 14.62 2.51
CA ILE A 129 -19.19 15.97 2.59
C ILE A 129 -19.28 16.60 1.20
N ILE A 130 -18.21 16.54 0.41
CA ILE A 130 -18.15 17.06 -0.97
C ILE A 130 -19.22 16.39 -1.83
N THR A 131 -19.45 15.09 -1.66
CA THR A 131 -20.43 14.34 -2.44
C THR A 131 -21.86 14.81 -2.15
N ILE A 132 -22.16 15.23 -0.92
CA ILE A 132 -23.51 15.66 -0.50
C ILE A 132 -23.74 17.15 -0.79
N PHE A 133 -22.77 18.00 -0.43
CA PHE A 133 -22.93 19.46 -0.40
C PHE A 133 -22.20 20.19 -1.54
N GLY A 134 -21.23 19.54 -2.19
CA GLY A 134 -20.36 20.16 -3.18
C GLY A 134 -19.10 20.80 -2.57
N LEU A 135 -18.17 21.19 -3.43
CA LEU A 135 -16.88 21.79 -3.03
C LEU A 135 -17.02 23.20 -2.44
N ASP A 136 -18.13 23.90 -2.72
CA ASP A 136 -18.29 25.30 -2.38
C ASP A 136 -18.50 25.54 -0.88
N GLU A 137 -19.00 24.54 -0.16
CA GLU A 137 -19.27 24.60 1.28
C GLU A 137 -18.02 24.36 2.15
N LEU A 138 -16.88 24.02 1.53
CA LEU A 138 -15.64 23.78 2.26
C LEU A 138 -14.94 25.06 2.66
N SER A 139 -14.34 25.05 3.85
CA SER A 139 -13.41 26.09 4.30
C SER A 139 -12.18 26.17 3.38
N GLU A 140 -11.48 27.30 3.37
CA GLU A 140 -10.25 27.44 2.58
C GLU A 140 -9.18 26.39 2.97
N GLU A 141 -9.11 26.02 4.25
CA GLU A 141 -8.19 25.01 4.77
C GLU A 141 -8.54 23.60 4.26
N ASP A 142 -9.83 23.25 4.23
CA ASP A 142 -10.29 21.96 3.71
C ASP A 142 -10.08 21.85 2.19
N ARG A 143 -10.32 22.95 1.46
CA ARG A 143 -10.03 23.02 0.02
C ARG A 143 -8.54 22.82 -0.26
N LEU A 144 -7.66 23.40 0.56
CA LEU A 144 -6.21 23.17 0.46
C LEU A 144 -5.84 21.71 0.76
N THR A 145 -6.49 21.09 1.75
CA THR A 145 -6.30 19.67 2.08
C THR A 145 -6.72 18.76 0.93
N VAL A 146 -7.88 19.02 0.32
CA VAL A 146 -8.35 18.32 -0.89
C VAL A 146 -7.35 18.49 -2.05
N ALA A 147 -6.89 19.72 -2.28
CA ALA A 147 -5.93 20.00 -3.35
C ALA A 147 -4.59 19.28 -3.15
N ARG A 148 -4.13 19.12 -1.89
CA ARG A 148 -2.92 18.35 -1.56
C ARG A 148 -3.13 16.86 -1.75
N ALA A 149 -4.24 16.31 -1.27
CA ALA A 149 -4.56 14.90 -1.40
C ALA A 149 -4.74 14.46 -2.87
N GLN A 150 -5.22 15.35 -3.76
CA GLN A 150 -5.29 15.05 -5.19
C GLN A 150 -3.92 14.85 -5.85
N LEU A 151 -2.84 15.40 -5.29
CA LEU A 151 -1.47 15.18 -5.78
C LEU A 151 -0.92 13.80 -5.41
N ASP A 152 -1.57 13.11 -4.47
CA ASP A 152 -1.12 11.80 -3.99
C ASP A 152 -1.16 10.73 -5.07
N GLY A 153 -1.93 10.90 -6.16
CA GLY A 153 -1.94 9.96 -7.28
C GLY A 153 -0.79 10.15 -8.29
N ILE A 154 0.04 11.18 -8.13
CA ILE A 154 1.17 11.46 -9.03
C ILE A 154 2.25 10.37 -8.95
N PRO A 155 2.69 9.89 -7.78
CA PRO A 155 3.66 8.81 -7.66
C PRO A 155 3.22 7.58 -8.44
N GLU A 156 1.99 7.11 -8.28
CA GLU A 156 1.45 5.92 -8.97
C GLU A 156 1.57 6.11 -10.48
N GLN A 157 1.07 7.24 -10.98
CA GLN A 157 1.11 7.57 -12.40
C GLN A 157 2.53 7.75 -12.93
N ALA A 158 3.47 8.22 -12.11
CA ALA A 158 4.88 8.33 -12.48
C ALA A 158 5.54 6.97 -12.69
N PHE A 159 5.12 5.94 -11.94
CA PHE A 159 5.60 4.56 -12.10
C PHE A 159 4.86 3.76 -13.18
N TYR A 160 3.76 4.29 -13.73
CA TYR A 160 2.99 3.59 -14.76
C TYR A 160 3.69 3.60 -16.13
N LEU A 161 3.90 2.41 -16.72
CA LEU A 161 4.50 2.21 -18.05
C LEU A 161 5.90 2.83 -18.20
N VAL A 162 6.71 2.73 -17.15
CA VAL A 162 8.08 3.23 -17.14
C VAL A 162 9.06 2.08 -16.90
N GLY A 163 10.20 2.09 -17.60
CA GLY A 163 11.21 1.03 -17.48
C GLY A 163 12.23 1.28 -16.36
N ASN A 164 12.66 2.53 -16.17
CA ASN A 164 13.70 2.88 -15.21
C ASN A 164 13.30 4.04 -14.27
N ILE A 165 14.01 4.15 -13.15
CA ILE A 165 13.70 5.17 -12.11
C ILE A 165 13.91 6.60 -12.61
N ASP A 166 14.84 6.81 -13.54
CA ASP A 166 15.12 8.12 -14.12
C ASP A 166 13.96 8.61 -14.99
N GLU A 167 13.36 7.73 -15.79
CA GLU A 167 12.13 8.00 -16.54
C GLU A 167 10.96 8.26 -15.60
N ALA A 168 10.85 7.55 -14.47
CA ALA A 168 9.76 7.74 -13.52
C ALA A 168 9.86 9.13 -12.88
N THR A 169 11.08 9.55 -12.55
CA THR A 169 11.36 10.89 -12.01
C THR A 169 11.01 11.97 -13.03
N LYS A 170 11.40 11.80 -14.30
CA LYS A 170 11.03 12.74 -15.37
C LYS A 170 9.52 12.81 -15.57
N LYS A 171 8.84 11.66 -15.55
CA LYS A 171 7.39 11.60 -15.68
C LYS A 171 6.68 12.30 -14.53
N ALA A 172 7.15 12.09 -13.29
CA ALA A 172 6.63 12.79 -12.12
C ALA A 172 6.73 14.32 -12.27
N THR A 173 7.88 14.83 -12.73
CA THR A 173 8.06 16.28 -12.94
C THR A 173 7.13 16.84 -14.01
N ASN A 174 6.86 16.09 -15.08
CA ASN A 174 5.92 16.52 -16.12
C ASN A 174 4.48 16.55 -15.62
N LEU A 175 4.06 15.53 -14.88
CA LEU A 175 2.72 15.46 -14.27
C LEU A 175 2.50 16.59 -13.26
N GLU A 176 3.53 16.92 -12.48
CA GLU A 176 3.49 18.06 -11.57
C GLU A 176 3.27 19.38 -12.33
N MET A 177 3.98 19.60 -13.44
CA MET A 177 3.80 20.79 -14.29
C MET A 177 2.40 20.85 -14.87
N GLU A 178 1.87 19.74 -15.40
CA GLU A 178 0.51 19.66 -15.96
C GLU A 178 -0.57 19.97 -14.90
N SER A 179 -0.38 19.49 -13.66
CA SER A 179 -1.30 19.77 -12.55
C SER A 179 -1.31 21.26 -12.15
N LYS A 180 -0.17 21.95 -12.27
CA LYS A 180 -0.04 23.38 -11.99
C LYS A 180 -0.66 24.25 -13.08
N LEU A 181 -0.70 23.75 -14.33
CA LEU A 181 -1.29 24.41 -15.50
C LEU A 181 -2.82 24.31 -15.58
N LYS A 182 -3.44 23.36 -14.86
CA LYS A 182 -4.91 23.16 -14.79
C LYS A 182 -5.59 23.95 -13.66
N LYS A 183 -4.83 24.70 -12.85
CA LYS A 183 -5.34 25.66 -11.85
C LYS A 183 -5.55 27.03 -12.48
#